data_AF-W4M3H6-F1
#
_entry.id   AF-W4M3H6-F1
#
_cell.length_a   1.000
_cell.length_b   1.000
_cell.length_c   1.000
_cell.angle_alpha   90.00
_cell.angle_beta   90.00
_cell.angle_gamma   90.00
#
_symmetry.space_group_name_H-M   'P 1'
#
loop_
_entity.id
_entity.type
_entity.pdbx_description
1 polymer ?
#
loop_
_entity_poly.entity_id
_entity_poly.type
_entity_poly.pdbx_seq_one_letter_code
_entity_poly.pdbx_strand_id
1 'polypeptide(L)' 'MERWCDNCEHPNSSLLRVVLIAEIIRAEEDDLLAMADIFDEMGLLQLDDDDDPPSDDPSPKATIRRIK' A
#
# COMPACT_ATOMS: atom_id res chain seq x y z
N MET A 1 -20.39 26.42 23.46
CA MET A 1 -20.83 26.00 22.11
C MET A 1 -19.69 25.20 21.52
N GLU A 2 -19.89 23.89 21.38
CA GLU A 2 -18.95 23.03 20.67
C GLU A 2 -18.80 23.57 19.25
N ARG A 3 -17.57 23.90 18.85
CA ARG A 3 -17.30 24.26 17.46
C ARG A 3 -17.45 22.98 16.65
N TRP A 4 -18.52 22.90 15.87
CA TRP A 4 -18.61 21.92 14.80
C TRP A 4 -17.42 22.15 13.88
N CYS A 5 -16.52 21.18 13.90
CA CYS A 5 -15.34 21.17 13.08
C CYS A 5 -15.74 20.42 11.82
N ASP A 6 -16.00 21.15 10.73
CA ASP A 6 -16.43 20.54 9.46
C ASP A 6 -15.44 19.49 8.98
N ASN A 7 -14.14 19.68 9.22
CA ASN A 7 -13.09 18.71 8.88
C ASN A 7 -13.07 17.49 9.82
N CYS A 8 -13.73 17.54 10.96
CA CYS A 8 -13.88 16.42 11.88
C CYS A 8 -15.07 15.55 11.48
N GLU A 9 -16.13 16.15 10.93
CA GLU A 9 -17.29 15.43 10.40
C GLU A 9 -17.08 14.96 8.96
N HIS A 10 -16.37 15.74 8.16
CA HIS A 10 -16.13 15.53 6.73
C HIS A 10 -14.65 15.76 6.42
N PRO A 11 -13.77 14.87 6.89
CA PRO A 11 -12.34 15.07 6.72
C PRO A 11 -11.98 15.06 5.23
N ASN A 12 -11.11 16.00 4.85
CA ASN A 12 -10.59 16.04 3.49
C ASN A 12 -9.78 14.75 3.21
N SER A 13 -10.31 13.89 2.35
CA SER A 13 -9.73 12.58 2.05
C SER A 13 -8.33 12.66 1.43
N SER A 14 -8.06 13.68 0.61
CA SER A 14 -6.71 13.90 0.06
C SER A 14 -5.71 14.27 1.14
N LEU A 15 -6.10 15.13 2.10
CA LEU A 15 -5.26 15.49 3.23
C LEU A 15 -5.02 14.30 4.16
N LEU A 16 -6.06 13.51 4.47
CA LEU A 16 -5.94 12.30 5.27
C LEU A 16 -4.98 11.29 4.63
N ARG A 17 -5.03 11.11 3.31
CA ARG A 17 -4.09 10.24 2.59
C ARG A 17 -2.65 10.73 2.75
N VAL A 18 -2.41 12.03 2.60
CA VAL A 18 -1.07 12.61 2.77
C VAL A 18 -0.55 12.40 4.20
N VAL A 19 -1.39 12.62 5.20
CA VAL A 19 -1.03 12.40 6.61
C VAL A 19 -0.74 10.93 6.86
N LEU A 20 -1.62 10.01 6.43
CA LEU A 20 -1.41 8.58 6.59
C LEU A 20 -0.09 8.12 5.94
N ILE A 21 0.20 8.57 4.72
CA ILE A 21 1.47 8.26 4.03
C ILE A 21 2.67 8.78 4.84
N ALA A 22 2.59 10.00 5.38
CA ALA A 22 3.66 10.58 6.17
C ALA A 22 3.90 9.81 7.48
N GLU A 23 2.84 9.36 8.15
CA GLU A 23 2.95 8.55 9.36
C GLU A 23 3.55 7.17 9.06
N ILE A 24 3.12 6.50 7.97
CA ILE A 24 3.72 5.23 7.54
C ILE A 24 5.23 5.38 7.28
N ILE A 25 5.67 6.47 6.65
CA ILE A 25 7.10 6.71 6.38
C ILE A 25 7.91 6.88 7.67
N ARG A 26 7.29 7.37 8.75
CA ARG A 26 7.97 7.69 10.02
C ARG A 26 7.80 6.62 11.09
N ALA A 27 6.89 5.69 10.90
CA ALA A 27 6.55 4.66 11.87
C ALA A 27 7.73 3.72 12.13
N GLU A 28 7.80 3.22 13.37
CA GLU A 28 8.72 2.15 13.73
C GLU A 28 8.23 0.82 13.13
N GLU A 29 9.13 -0.16 13.01
CA GLU A 29 8.86 -1.44 12.37
C GLU A 29 7.68 -2.19 13.02
N ASP A 30 7.64 -2.23 14.35
CA ASP A 30 6.57 -2.88 15.11
C ASP A 30 5.19 -2.23 14.85
N ASP A 31 5.15 -0.89 14.75
CA ASP A 31 3.92 -0.14 14.44
C ASP A 31 3.45 -0.43 13.01
N LEU A 32 4.38 -0.55 12.06
CA LEU A 32 4.08 -0.91 10.68
C LEU A 32 3.51 -2.32 10.58
N LEU A 33 4.10 -3.29 11.28
CA LEU A 33 3.62 -4.68 11.31
C LEU A 33 2.21 -4.74 11.90
N ALA A 34 1.97 -4.08 13.03
CA ALA A 34 0.64 -4.04 13.63
C ALA A 34 -0.40 -3.39 12.71
N MET A 35 -0.06 -2.31 12.01
CA MET A 35 -0.96 -1.70 11.02
C MET A 35 -1.21 -2.61 9.82
N ALA A 36 -0.19 -3.34 9.36
CA ALA A 36 -0.28 -4.25 8.23
C ALA A 36 -1.23 -5.42 8.55
N ASP A 37 -1.10 -6.05 9.72
CA ASP A 37 -1.99 -7.10 10.21
C ASP A 37 -3.45 -6.63 10.24
N ILE A 38 -3.68 -5.45 10.81
CA ILE A 38 -5.04 -4.87 10.90
C ILE A 38 -5.62 -4.62 9.50
N PHE A 39 -4.82 -4.15 8.55
CA PHE A 39 -5.29 -3.88 7.18
C PHE A 39 -5.53 -5.17 6.39
N ASP A 40 -4.75 -6.21 6.65
CA ASP A 40 -4.96 -7.55 6.07
C ASP A 40 -6.24 -8.20 6.60
N GLU A 41 -6.48 -8.17 7.92
CA GLU A 41 -7.72 -8.67 8.54
C GLU A 41 -8.98 -7.98 7.98
N MET A 42 -8.86 -6.69 7.65
CA MET A 42 -9.94 -5.91 7.03
C MET A 42 -10.06 -6.11 5.51
N GLY A 43 -9.16 -6.88 4.88
CA GLY A 43 -9.09 -7.08 3.44
C GLY A 43 -8.74 -5.80 2.66
N LEU A 44 -8.12 -4.82 3.32
CA LEU A 44 -7.65 -3.57 2.72
C LEU A 44 -6.23 -3.69 2.17
N LEU A 45 -5.47 -4.64 2.70
CA LEU A 45 -4.16 -5.03 2.22
C LEU A 45 -4.19 -6.54 1.94
N GLN A 46 -3.41 -6.99 0.96
CA GLN A 46 -3.15 -8.40 0.75
C GLN A 46 -1.66 -8.55 0.98
N LEU A 47 -1.30 -9.09 2.14
CA LEU A 47 0.07 -9.47 2.41
C LEU A 47 0.23 -10.90 1.90
N ASP A 48 0.77 -11.03 0.69
CA ASP A 48 1.22 -12.33 0.22
C ASP A 48 2.41 -12.74 1.11
N ASP A 49 2.36 -13.93 1.72
CA ASP A 49 3.46 -14.50 2.53
C ASP A 49 4.73 -14.80 1.71
N ASP A 50 4.70 -14.52 0.40
CA ASP A 50 5.71 -14.96 -0.54
C ASP A 50 6.92 -14.00 -0.56
N ASP A 51 7.81 -14.21 0.40
CA ASP A 51 9.27 -14.17 0.19
C ASP A 51 9.68 -15.28 -0.80
N ASP A 52 8.99 -15.40 -1.94
CA ASP A 52 9.42 -16.29 -3.01
C ASP A 52 10.66 -15.66 -3.66
N PRO A 53 11.82 -16.33 -3.65
CA PRO A 53 13.01 -15.83 -4.30
C PRO A 53 12.71 -15.57 -5.78
N PRO A 54 13.37 -14.58 -6.41
CA PRO A 54 13.08 -14.23 -7.80
C PRO A 54 13.15 -15.50 -8.66
N SER A 55 12.01 -15.86 -9.26
CA SER A 55 11.96 -16.98 -10.17
C SER A 55 12.93 -16.70 -11.31
N ASP A 56 14.02 -17.46 -11.39
CA ASP A 56 14.90 -17.54 -12.56
C ASP A 56 14.10 -18.18 -13.72
N ASP A 57 13.09 -17.51 -14.25
CA ASP A 57 12.40 -17.96 -15.45
C ASP A 57 12.94 -17.16 -16.66
N PRO A 58 13.68 -17.82 -17.58
CA PRO A 58 14.31 -17.15 -18.70
C PRO A 58 13.24 -16.59 -19.64
N SER A 59 13.15 -15.26 -19.66
CA SER A 59 12.48 -14.44 -20.68
C SER A 59 12.28 -15.17 -22.02
N PRO A 60 11.03 -15.39 -22.49
CA PRO A 60 10.83 -15.90 -23.83
C PRO A 60 11.28 -14.82 -24.80
N LYS A 61 12.45 -15.04 -25.44
CA LYS A 61 12.96 -14.20 -26.51
C LYS A 61 11.87 -13.99 -27.55
N ALA A 62 11.28 -12.81 -27.57
CA ALA A 62 10.38 -12.38 -28.62
C ALA A 62 11.15 -12.44 -29.95
N THR A 63 10.93 -13.52 -30.70
CA THR A 63 11.44 -13.65 -32.06
C THR A 63 10.61 -12.73 -32.94
N ILE A 64 11.11 -11.51 -33.17
CA ILE A 64 10.56 -10.61 -34.17
C ILE A 64 10.76 -11.29 -35.54
N ARG A 65 9.70 -11.85 -36.10
CA ARG A 65 9.69 -12.30 -37.50
C ARG A 65 9.72 -11.07 -38.39
N ARG A 66 10.85 -10.87 -39.08
CA ARG A 66 11.03 -9.85 -40.11
C ARG A 66 10.13 -10.22 -41.31
N ILE A 67 9.14 -9.39 -41.61
CA ILE A 67 8.33 -9.53 -42.82
C ILE A 67 9.17 -9.04 -44.02
N LYS A 68 9.11 -9.81 -45.10
CA LYS A 68 9.89 -9.70 -46.34
C LYS A 68 9.41 -8.56 -47.23
#